data_AF-A0A529Q088-F1
#
_entry.id   AF-A0A529Q088-F1
#
_cell.length_a   1.000
_cell.length_b   1.000
_cell.length_c   1.000
_cell.angle_alpha   90.00
_cell.angle_beta   90.00
_cell.angle_gamma   90.00
#
_symmetry.space_group_name_H-M   'P 1'
#
loop_
_entity.id
_entity.type
_entity.pdbx_description
1 polymer ?
#
loop_
_entity_poly.entity_id
_entity_poly.type
_entity_poly.pdbx_seq_one_letter_code
_entity_poly.pdbx_strand_id
1 'polypeptide(L)'
;DPTVVLAVYQMPGSNALDLQQRVKDKMQELSQRFPKGVHYAMHYDTTRFVSASMHDVLITLGEALVLVVAVVFIFLQSWRTTIIPTIAIPVSLIATLAIMYMLGFSLNMLSLLGMVLA
;
A
#
# COMPACT_ATOMS: atom_id res chain seq x y z
N ASP A 1 -29.13 -13.97 9.31
CA ASP A 1 -28.95 -15.37 9.73
C ASP A 1 -28.39 -15.45 11.14
N PRO A 2 -28.66 -16.53 11.90
CA PRO A 2 -27.98 -16.79 13.16
C PRO A 2 -26.47 -16.88 12.89
N THR A 3 -25.68 -16.03 13.54
CA THR A 3 -24.24 -15.89 13.27
C THR A 3 -23.46 -15.96 14.57
N VAL A 4 -22.32 -16.65 14.54
CA VAL A 4 -21.31 -16.59 15.60
C VAL A 4 -20.23 -15.60 15.19
N VAL A 5 -19.93 -14.65 16.07
CA VAL A 5 -18.89 -13.64 15.82
C VAL A 5 -17.56 -14.12 16.39
N LEU A 6 -16.53 -14.12 15.56
CA LEU A 6 -15.15 -14.35 15.97
C LEU A 6 -14.35 -13.05 15.80
N ALA A 7 -13.77 -12.55 16.89
CA ALA A 7 -12.89 -11.39 16.84
C ALA A 7 -11.43 -11.84 16.69
N VAL A 8 -10.71 -11.25 15.74
CA VAL A 8 -9.27 -11.47 15.53
C VAL A 8 -8.54 -10.17 15.84
N TYR A 9 -7.58 -10.24 16.76
CA TYR A 9 -6.79 -9.09 17.18
C TYR A 9 -5.35 -9.21 16.68
N GLN A 10 -4.80 -8.09 16.24
CA GLN A 10 -3.42 -7.99 15.81
C GLN A 10 -2.49 -7.97 17.03
N MET A 11 -1.37 -8.70 16.94
CA MET A 11 -0.32 -8.66 17.96
C MET A 11 0.51 -7.37 17.82
N PRO A 12 1.01 -6.78 18.93
CA PRO A 12 1.88 -5.62 18.87
C PRO A 12 3.10 -5.85 17.95
N GLY A 13 3.40 -4.89 17.09
CA GLY A 13 4.54 -4.96 16.16
C GLY A 13 4.34 -5.85 14.92
N SER A 14 3.22 -6.58 14.80
CA SER A 14 2.89 -7.31 13.57
C SER A 14 2.33 -6.37 12.49
N ASN A 15 2.23 -6.84 11.25
CA ASN A 15 1.63 -6.07 10.15
C ASN A 15 0.14 -6.44 9.98
N ALA A 16 -0.74 -5.44 9.96
CA ALA A 16 -2.18 -5.63 9.88
C ALA A 16 -2.64 -6.23 8.55
N LEU A 17 -2.05 -5.77 7.44
CA LEU A 17 -2.38 -6.25 6.09
C LEU A 17 -1.91 -7.70 5.89
N ASP A 18 -0.71 -8.04 6.37
CA ASP A 18 -0.21 -9.42 6.36
C ASP A 18 -1.09 -10.34 7.23
N LEU A 19 -1.48 -9.88 8.43
CA LEU A 19 -2.39 -10.62 9.29
C LEU A 19 -3.73 -10.88 8.60
N GLN A 20 -4.33 -9.86 7.98
CA GLN A 20 -5.60 -9.99 7.28
C GLN A 20 -5.52 -11.01 6.14
N GLN A 21 -4.43 -10.97 5.36
CA GLN A 21 -4.22 -11.91 4.27
C GLN A 21 -4.09 -13.34 4.80
N ARG A 22 -3.31 -13.56 5.86
CA ARG A 22 -3.16 -14.88 6.50
C ARG A 22 -4.47 -15.40 7.08
N VAL A 23 -5.27 -14.55 7.70
CA VAL A 23 -6.59 -14.92 8.22
C VAL A 23 -7.52 -15.33 7.09
N LYS A 24 -7.55 -14.56 5.99
CA LYS A 24 -8.33 -14.87 4.80
C LYS A 24 -7.93 -16.21 4.20
N ASP A 25 -6.64 -16.43 4.01
CA ASP A 25 -6.10 -17.68 3.44
C ASP A 25 -6.44 -18.87 4.35
N LYS A 26 -6.30 -18.71 5.67
CA LYS A 26 -6.62 -19.76 6.62
C LYS A 26 -8.12 -20.07 6.66
N MET A 27 -8.98 -19.05 6.62
CA MET A 27 -10.42 -19.23 6.57
C MET A 27 -10.86 -19.90 5.27
N GLN A 28 -10.20 -19.59 4.15
CA GLN A 28 -10.45 -20.25 2.87
C GLN A 28 -10.09 -21.75 2.94
N GLU A 29 -8.95 -22.10 3.53
CA GLU A 29 -8.55 -23.49 3.77
C GLU A 29 -9.56 -24.22 4.66
N LEU A 30 -9.93 -23.62 5.79
CA LEU A 30 -10.87 -24.22 6.75
C LEU A 30 -12.29 -24.37 6.16
N SER A 31 -12.71 -23.44 5.30
CA SER A 31 -14.04 -23.46 4.70
C SER A 31 -14.32 -24.72 3.87
N GLN A 32 -13.29 -25.37 3.34
CA GLN A 32 -13.40 -26.63 2.59
C GLN A 32 -13.91 -27.79 3.44
N ARG A 33 -13.77 -27.69 4.77
CA ARG A 33 -14.18 -28.73 5.73
C ARG A 33 -15.50 -28.41 6.41
N PHE A 34 -16.18 -27.34 6.01
CA PHE A 34 -17.41 -26.92 6.65
C PHE A 34 -18.59 -27.86 6.32
N PRO A 35 -19.48 -28.12 7.29
CA PRO A 35 -20.74 -28.82 7.03
C PRO A 35 -21.59 -28.07 6.00
N LYS A 36 -22.47 -28.78 5.29
CA LYS A 36 -23.42 -28.16 4.35
C LYS A 36 -24.27 -27.09 5.07
N GLY A 37 -24.38 -25.91 4.47
CA GLY A 37 -25.13 -24.78 5.01
C GLY A 37 -24.35 -23.88 5.98
N VAL A 38 -23.08 -24.19 6.26
CA VAL A 38 -22.20 -23.31 7.04
C VAL A 38 -21.31 -22.49 6.11
N HIS A 39 -21.37 -21.18 6.25
CA HIS A 39 -20.55 -20.23 5.51
C HIS A 39 -19.88 -19.25 6.47
N TYR A 40 -18.73 -18.69 6.05
CA TYR A 40 -18.09 -17.59 6.76
C TYR A 40 -18.22 -16.31 5.96
N ALA A 41 -18.24 -15.18 6.67
CA ALA A 41 -18.17 -13.86 6.07
C ALA A 41 -17.33 -12.95 6.95
N MET A 42 -16.43 -12.18 6.33
CA MET A 42 -15.63 -11.16 6.99
C MET A 42 -16.32 -9.81 6.82
N HIS A 43 -17.23 -9.48 7.75
CA HIS A 43 -18.01 -8.25 7.69
C HIS A 43 -17.29 -7.02 8.24
N TYR A 44 -16.33 -7.21 9.15
CA TYR A 44 -15.57 -6.13 9.76
C TYR A 44 -14.08 -6.32 9.48
N ASP A 45 -13.54 -5.48 8.61
CA ASP A 45 -12.14 -5.49 8.22
C ASP A 45 -11.63 -4.04 8.15
N THR A 46 -10.86 -3.65 9.16
CA THR A 46 -10.27 -2.31 9.27
C THR A 46 -9.15 -2.09 8.26
N THR A 47 -8.56 -3.15 7.71
CA THR A 47 -7.45 -3.06 6.76
C THR A 47 -7.90 -2.64 5.37
N ARG A 48 -9.19 -2.82 5.04
CA ARG A 48 -9.76 -2.38 3.75
C ARG A 48 -9.58 -0.89 3.52
N PHE A 49 -9.80 -0.07 4.54
CA PHE A 49 -9.60 1.37 4.44
C PHE A 49 -8.12 1.70 4.19
N VAL A 50 -7.22 1.10 4.98
CA VAL A 50 -5.77 1.31 4.86
C VAL A 50 -5.27 0.91 3.47
N SER A 51 -5.67 -0.26 2.96
CA SER A 51 -5.27 -0.74 1.64
C SER A 51 -5.80 0.16 0.52
N ALA A 52 -7.04 0.64 0.63
CA ALA A 52 -7.62 1.57 -0.35
C ALA A 52 -6.87 2.90 -0.34
N SER A 53 -6.62 3.48 0.83
CA SER A 53 -5.86 4.74 0.95
C SER A 53 -4.42 4.60 0.43
N MET A 54 -3.76 3.47 0.67
CA MET A 54 -2.43 3.22 0.10
C MET A 54 -2.47 3.13 -1.44
N HIS A 55 -3.49 2.48 -1.99
CA HIS A 55 -3.68 2.40 -3.44
C HIS A 55 -3.89 3.78 -4.07
N ASP A 56 -4.77 4.59 -3.47
CA ASP A 56 -5.05 5.95 -3.93
C ASP A 56 -3.78 6.81 -3.88
N VAL A 57 -2.99 6.75 -2.80
CA VAL A 57 -1.75 7.52 -2.70
C VAL A 57 -0.72 7.10 -3.75
N LEU A 58 -0.63 5.81 -4.09
CA LEU A 58 0.25 5.35 -5.17
C LEU A 58 -0.18 5.86 -6.54
N ILE A 59 -1.49 5.94 -6.80
CA ILE A 59 -2.03 6.57 -8.02
C ILE A 59 -1.64 8.04 -8.05
N THR A 60 -1.93 8.78 -6.97
CA THR A 60 -1.61 10.22 -6.88
C THR A 60 -0.12 10.49 -7.04
N LEU A 61 0.76 9.64 -6.49
CA LEU A 61 2.21 9.75 -6.68
C LEU A 61 2.61 9.62 -8.16
N GLY A 62 2.00 8.67 -8.87
CA GLY A 62 2.22 8.49 -10.31
C GLY A 62 1.73 9.69 -11.12
N GLU A 63 0.55 10.21 -10.80
CA GLU A 63 0.00 11.42 -11.42
C GLU A 63 0.90 12.64 -11.19
N ALA A 64 1.36 12.84 -9.95
CA ALA A 64 2.27 13.92 -9.61
C ALA A 64 3.59 13.82 -10.39
N LEU A 65 4.16 12.62 -10.50
CA LEU A 65 5.40 12.39 -11.26
C LEU A 65 5.23 12.72 -12.75
N VAL A 66 4.11 12.30 -13.35
CA VAL A 66 3.80 12.62 -14.76
C VAL A 66 3.64 14.13 -14.95
N LEU A 67 2.94 14.81 -14.05
CA LEU A 67 2.76 16.26 -14.10
C LEU A 67 4.09 17.01 -13.96
N VAL A 68 4.95 16.59 -13.04
CA VAL A 68 6.29 17.19 -12.86
C VAL A 68 7.13 17.02 -14.13
N VAL A 69 7.17 15.82 -14.72
CA VAL A 69 7.91 15.59 -15.97
C VAL A 69 7.35 16.43 -17.12
N ALA A 70 6.02 16.54 -17.23
CA ALA A 70 5.37 17.36 -18.26
C ALA A 70 5.74 18.85 -18.10
N VAL A 71 5.68 19.39 -16.88
CA VAL A 71 6.06 20.78 -16.60
C VAL A 71 7.53 21.00 -16.95
N VAL A 72 8.43 20.14 -16.46
CA VAL A 72 9.87 20.25 -16.76
C VAL A 72 10.15 20.18 -18.27
N PHE A 73 9.46 19.29 -18.99
CA PHE A 73 9.60 19.19 -20.45
C PHE A 73 9.14 20.47 -21.17
N ILE A 74 8.00 21.04 -20.77
CA ILE A 74 7.48 22.29 -21.34
C ILE A 74 8.47 23.45 -21.13
N PHE A 75 9.08 23.54 -19.94
CA PHE A 75 10.04 24.59 -19.62
C PHE A 75 11.39 24.41 -20.34
N LEU A 76 11.89 23.18 -20.42
CA LEU A 76 13.22 22.92 -20.97
C LEU A 76 13.23 22.72 -22.49
N GLN A 77 12.09 22.35 -23.09
CA GLN A 77 11.92 22.06 -24.53
C GLN A 77 12.98 21.13 -25.14
N SER A 78 13.68 20.36 -24.31
CA SER A 78 14.82 19.53 -24.71
C SER A 78 14.75 18.20 -24.00
N TRP A 79 14.54 17.14 -24.79
CA TRP A 79 14.45 15.77 -24.30
C TRP A 79 15.68 15.34 -23.48
N ARG A 80 16.87 15.80 -23.90
CA ARG A 80 18.12 15.47 -23.22
C ARG A 80 18.21 16.05 -21.82
N THR A 81 17.66 17.25 -21.59
CA THR A 81 17.70 17.90 -20.27
C THR A 81 16.57 17.45 -19.37
N THR A 82 15.42 17.04 -19.92
CA THR A 82 14.29 16.47 -19.15
C THR A 82 14.61 15.09 -18.55
N ILE A 83 15.42 14.26 -19.22
CA ILE A 83 15.76 12.92 -18.72
C ILE A 83 16.44 12.95 -17.35
N ILE A 84 17.27 13.96 -17.08
CA ILE A 84 18.04 14.08 -15.84
C ILE A 84 17.08 14.08 -14.62
N PRO A 85 16.11 15.00 -14.49
CA PRO A 85 15.14 14.98 -13.40
C PRO A 85 14.19 13.77 -13.46
N THR A 86 13.80 13.29 -14.65
CA THR A 86 12.92 12.12 -14.77
C THR A 86 13.52 10.85 -14.15
N ILE A 87 14.83 10.66 -14.24
CA ILE A 87 15.53 9.53 -13.60
C ILE A 87 15.83 9.84 -12.12
N ALA A 88 16.14 11.10 -11.79
CA ALA A 88 16.46 11.48 -10.42
C ALA A 88 15.31 11.19 -9.43
N ILE A 89 14.05 11.44 -9.82
CA ILE A 89 12.87 11.22 -8.98
C ILE A 89 12.68 9.74 -8.56
N PRO A 90 12.61 8.74 -9.46
CA PRO A 90 12.48 7.34 -9.06
C PRO A 90 13.70 6.85 -8.29
N VAL A 91 14.91 7.33 -8.63
CA VAL A 91 16.13 6.97 -7.89
C VAL A 91 16.10 7.51 -6.45
N SER A 92 15.64 8.74 -6.23
CA SER A 92 15.54 9.31 -4.87
C SER A 92 14.48 8.61 -4.03
N LEU A 93 13.36 8.17 -4.63
CA LEU A 93 12.34 7.36 -3.95
C LEU A 93 12.90 6.01 -3.53
N ILE A 94 13.59 5.29 -4.43
CA ILE A 94 14.24 4.01 -4.10
C ILE A 94 15.30 4.20 -3.01
N ALA A 95 16.11 5.26 -3.08
CA ALA A 95 17.10 5.57 -2.06
C ALA A 95 16.45 5.83 -0.69
N THR A 96 15.36 6.61 -0.66
CA THR A 96 14.59 6.86 0.57
C THR A 96 14.05 5.56 1.16
N LEU A 97 13.46 4.68 0.34
CA LEU A 97 12.97 3.37 0.78
C LEU A 97 14.08 2.48 1.33
N ALA A 98 15.25 2.46 0.69
CA ALA A 98 16.40 1.69 1.16
C ALA A 98 16.91 2.19 2.51
N ILE A 99 17.03 3.51 2.69
CA ILE A 99 17.43 4.12 3.96
C ILE A 99 16.39 3.86 5.05
N MET A 100 15.10 3.99 4.72
CA MET A 100 14.01 3.66 5.66
C MET A 100 14.12 2.21 6.14
N TYR A 101 14.34 1.27 5.23
CA TYR A 101 14.53 -0.14 5.57
C TYR A 101 15.75 -0.35 6.49
N MET A 102 16.89 0.28 6.19
CA MET A 102 18.10 0.20 7.02
C MET A 102 17.91 0.76 8.43
N LEU A 103 17.11 1.82 8.57
CA LEU A 103 16.79 2.44 9.86
C LEU A 103 15.66 1.73 10.62
N GLY A 104 15.06 0.68 10.03
CA GLY A 104 13.94 -0.04 10.63
C GLY A 104 12.62 0.71 10.60
N PHE A 105 12.48 1.73 9.75
CA PHE A 105 11.21 2.42 9.55
C PHE A 105 10.23 1.54 8.76
N SER A 106 8.95 1.61 9.12
CA SER A 106 7.89 0.95 8.40
C SER A 106 7.33 1.84 7.30
N LEU A 107 6.97 1.23 6.17
CA LEU A 107 6.21 1.91 5.13
C LEU A 107 4.74 1.97 5.54
N ASN A 108 4.19 3.17 5.61
CA ASN A 108 2.84 3.47 6.05
C ASN A 108 2.27 4.72 5.36
N MET A 109 1.03 5.07 5.67
CA MET A 109 0.33 6.20 5.04
C MET A 109 1.05 7.54 5.24
N LEU A 110 1.62 7.82 6.41
CA LEU A 110 2.36 9.06 6.65
C LEU A 110 3.63 9.14 5.79
N SER A 111 4.37 8.03 5.68
CA SER A 111 5.55 7.99 4.82
C SER A 111 5.21 8.16 3.34
N LEU A 112 4.09 7.58 2.88
CA LEU A 112 3.62 7.74 1.50
C LEU A 112 3.20 9.18 1.20
N LEU A 113 2.50 9.84 2.14
CA LEU A 113 2.19 11.27 2.02
C LEU A 113 3.46 12.13 1.97
N GLY A 114 4.47 11.80 2.78
CA GLY A 114 5.78 12.46 2.73
C GLY A 114 6.47 12.31 1.37
N MET A 115 6.39 11.13 0.75
CA MET A 115 6.94 10.87 -0.58
C MET A 115 6.23 11.65 -1.70
N VAL A 116 4.94 11.96 -1.54
CA VAL A 116 4.19 12.79 -2.52
C VAL A 116 4.61 14.27 -2.46
N LEU A 117 5.06 14.75 -1.30
CA LEU A 117 5.45 16.16 -1.09
C LEU A 117 6.92 16.46 -1.44
N ALA A 118 7.78 15.44 -1.52
CA ALA A 118 9.22 15.57 -1.76
C ALA A 118 9.56 15.89 -3.21
#